data_AF-A0A9Q1HHQ5-F1
#
_entry.id   AF-A0A9Q1HHQ5-F1
#
_cell.length_a   1.000
_cell.length_b   1.000
_cell.length_c   1.000
_cell.angle_alpha   90.00
_cell.angle_beta   90.00
_cell.angle_gamma   90.00
#
_symmetry.space_group_name_H-M   'P 1'
#
loop_
_entity.id
_entity.type
_entity.pdbx_description
1 polymer ?
#
loop_
_entity_poly.entity_id
_entity_poly.type
_entity_poly.pdbx_seq_one_letter_code
_entity_poly.pdbx_strand_id
1 'polypeptide(L)'
;MVQNMAIRCLHNLNKYDHITSYISSEHWLTVDKRIKFKLMLIIYKCLNNQGPKYLNDMLMKDFNAVHNLRSNSDTLRLVDPRTTSKSCGDRAFMVGGPRLWNSLPLSLRSVKDTFKFKSRLKTYLFNL
;
A
#
# COMPACT_ATOMS: atom_id res chain seq x y z
N MET A 1 -8.10 0.27 -18.49
CA MET A 1 -9.06 0.22 -19.61
C MET A 1 -10.48 -0.08 -19.14
N VAL A 2 -10.72 -1.19 -18.43
CA VAL A 2 -12.06 -1.58 -17.95
C VAL A 2 -12.69 -0.56 -16.99
N GLN A 3 -11.95 -0.10 -15.96
CA GLN A 3 -12.48 0.88 -14.99
C GLN A 3 -12.92 2.19 -15.67
N ASN A 4 -12.07 2.72 -16.56
CA ASN A 4 -12.36 3.95 -17.29
C ASN A 4 -13.60 3.79 -18.18
N MET A 5 -13.73 2.64 -18.85
CA MET A 5 -14.90 2.37 -19.68
C MET A 5 -16.18 2.25 -18.86
N ALA A 6 -16.12 1.61 -17.69
CA ALA A 6 -17.27 1.51 -16.79
C ALA A 6 -17.76 2.89 -16.33
N ILE A 7 -16.84 3.80 -15.95
CA ILE A 7 -17.17 5.19 -15.62
C ILE A 7 -17.81 5.93 -16.80
N ARG A 8 -17.26 5.76 -18.00
CA ARG A 8 -17.84 6.37 -19.21
C ARG A 8 -19.25 5.86 -19.50
N CYS A 9 -19.47 4.55 -19.35
CA CYS A 9 -20.78 3.94 -19.53
C CYS A 9 -21.80 4.48 -18.50
N LEU A 10 -21.40 4.56 -17.24
CA LEU A 10 -22.26 5.00 -16.14
C LEU A 10 -22.68 6.48 -16.24
N HIS A 11 -21.77 7.34 -16.71
CA HIS A 11 -22.03 8.78 -16.86
C HIS A 11 -22.32 9.21 -18.32
N ASN A 12 -22.49 8.25 -19.24
CA ASN A 12 -22.72 8.50 -20.66
C ASN A 12 -21.71 9.49 -21.30
N LEU A 13 -20.42 9.28 -21.04
CA LEU A 13 -19.34 10.14 -21.51
C LEU A 13 -18.81 9.70 -22.88
N ASN A 14 -18.34 10.65 -23.67
CA ASN A 14 -17.67 10.38 -24.94
C ASN A 14 -16.31 9.70 -24.71
N LYS A 15 -15.73 9.15 -25.78
CA LYS A 15 -14.44 8.43 -25.73
C LYS A 15 -13.28 9.27 -25.19
N TYR A 16 -13.28 10.57 -25.48
CA TYR A 16 -12.16 11.48 -25.17
C TYR A 16 -12.41 12.37 -23.95
N ASP A 17 -13.59 12.29 -23.32
CA ASP A 17 -13.90 13.10 -22.15
C ASP A 17 -12.97 12.77 -20.99
N HIS A 18 -12.68 13.76 -20.16
CA HIS A 18 -11.86 13.57 -18.98
C HIS A 18 -12.66 12.86 -17.87
N ILE A 19 -12.12 11.76 -17.33
CA ILE A 19 -12.84 10.86 -16.42
C ILE A 19 -12.49 11.03 -14.94
N THR A 20 -11.45 11.81 -14.63
CA THR A 20 -10.83 11.83 -13.28
C THR A 20 -11.80 12.37 -12.22
N SER A 21 -12.61 13.37 -12.55
CA SER A 21 -13.66 13.90 -11.66
C SER A 21 -14.70 12.84 -11.32
N TYR A 22 -15.15 12.07 -12.32
CA TYR A 22 -16.15 11.01 -12.19
C TYR A 22 -15.64 9.80 -11.39
N ILE A 23 -14.37 9.44 -11.55
CA ILE A 23 -13.75 8.40 -10.71
C ILE A 23 -13.78 8.81 -9.23
N SER A 24 -13.53 10.09 -8.96
CA SER A 24 -13.56 10.63 -7.60
C SER A 24 -14.99 10.65 -7.02
N SER A 25 -15.99 11.08 -7.80
CA SER A 25 -17.39 11.10 -7.35
C SER A 25 -17.89 9.69 -6.98
N GLU A 26 -17.50 8.67 -7.74
CA GLU A 26 -17.86 7.28 -7.47
C GLU A 26 -17.05 6.63 -6.33
N HIS A 27 -16.14 7.38 -5.69
CA HIS A 27 -15.26 6.87 -4.63
C HIS A 27 -14.43 5.65 -5.06
N TRP A 28 -14.08 5.59 -6.36
CA TRP A 28 -13.28 4.53 -6.93
C TRP A 28 -11.79 4.88 -6.83
N LEU A 29 -11.00 3.95 -6.30
CA LEU A 29 -9.55 4.08 -6.34
C LEU A 29 -9.06 3.88 -7.79
N THR A 30 -8.14 4.73 -8.25
CA THR A 30 -7.44 4.54 -9.52
C THR A 30 -6.66 3.22 -9.51
N VAL A 31 -6.34 2.70 -10.70
CA VAL A 31 -5.67 1.39 -10.83
C VAL A 31 -4.34 1.37 -10.06
N ASP A 32 -3.54 2.42 -10.16
CA ASP A 32 -2.24 2.52 -9.47
C ASP A 32 -2.40 2.49 -7.95
N LYS A 33 -3.35 3.26 -7.42
CA LYS A 33 -3.69 3.26 -5.99
C LYS A 33 -4.22 1.89 -5.55
N ARG A 34 -4.98 1.18 -6.40
CA ARG A 34 -5.52 -0.16 -6.10
C ARG A 34 -4.41 -1.22 -6.03
N ILE A 35 -3.39 -1.12 -6.88
CA ILE A 35 -2.19 -1.98 -6.81
C ILE A 35 -1.49 -1.76 -5.47
N LYS A 36 -1.24 -0.50 -5.09
CA LYS A 36 -0.65 -0.14 -3.79
C LYS A 36 -1.49 -0.66 -2.62
N PHE A 37 -2.81 -0.47 -2.68
CA PHE A 37 -3.75 -0.98 -1.67
C PHE A 37 -3.61 -2.49 -1.46
N LYS A 38 -3.66 -3.27 -2.55
CA LYS A 38 -3.53 -4.73 -2.49
C LYS A 38 -2.17 -5.16 -1.94
N LEU A 39 -1.09 -4.50 -2.37
CA LEU A 39 0.26 -4.81 -1.91
C LEU A 39 0.42 -4.54 -0.41
N MET A 40 0.00 -3.37 0.07
CA MET A 40 0.00 -3.02 1.51
C MET A 40 -0.86 -3.98 2.35
N LEU A 41 -1.98 -4.46 1.80
CA LEU A 41 -2.84 -5.43 2.46
C LEU A 41 -2.18 -6.81 2.58
N ILE A 42 -1.45 -7.25 1.55
CA ILE A 42 -0.65 -8.47 1.61
C ILE A 42 0.43 -8.33 2.69
N ILE A 43 1.17 -7.23 2.70
CA ILE A 43 2.19 -6.95 3.73
C ILE A 43 1.58 -6.97 5.12
N TYR A 44 0.46 -6.28 5.33
CA TYR A 44 -0.25 -6.28 6.61
C TYR A 44 -0.60 -7.70 7.07
N LYS A 45 -1.12 -8.54 6.18
CA LYS A 45 -1.43 -9.94 6.50
C LYS A 45 -0.17 -10.72 6.85
N CYS A 46 0.92 -10.53 6.10
CA CYS A 46 2.18 -11.19 6.37
C CYS A 46 2.76 -10.82 7.74
N LEU A 47 2.71 -9.54 8.11
CA LEU A 47 3.18 -9.06 9.41
C LEU A 47 2.33 -9.57 10.59
N ASN A 48 1.06 -9.91 10.33
CA ASN A 48 0.16 -10.52 11.31
C ASN A 48 0.13 -12.06 11.22
N ASN A 49 1.08 -12.69 10.53
CA ASN A 49 1.16 -14.15 10.33
C ASN A 49 -0.07 -14.78 9.66
N GLN A 50 -0.86 -13.98 8.93
CA GLN A 50 -2.02 -14.43 8.13
C GLN A 50 -1.67 -14.64 6.65
N GLY A 51 -0.43 -14.31 6.26
CA GLY A 51 0.09 -14.52 4.91
C GLY A 51 0.86 -15.85 4.79
N PRO A 52 1.14 -16.29 3.56
CA PRO A 52 2.01 -17.43 3.31
C PRO A 52 3.39 -17.25 3.95
N LYS A 53 3.91 -18.32 4.56
CA LYS A 53 5.18 -18.29 5.31
C LYS A 53 6.35 -17.70 4.50
N TYR A 54 6.49 -18.11 3.24
CA TYR A 54 7.57 -17.62 2.37
C TYR A 54 7.54 -16.09 2.15
N LEU A 55 6.37 -15.44 2.17
CA LEU A 55 6.28 -13.97 2.09
C LEU A 55 6.57 -13.31 3.44
N ASN A 56 6.21 -13.96 4.54
CA ASN A 56 6.50 -13.46 5.87
C ASN A 56 8.01 -13.43 6.11
N ASP A 57 8.71 -14.49 5.71
CA ASP A 57 10.16 -14.63 5.85
C ASP A 57 10.94 -13.60 5.00
N MET A 58 10.34 -13.08 3.93
CA MET A 58 10.92 -12.00 3.11
C MET A 58 10.83 -10.61 3.77
N LEU A 59 9.95 -10.42 4.78
CA LEU A 59 9.73 -9.14 5.44
C LEU A 59 10.46 -9.10 6.78
N MET A 60 11.60 -8.41 6.82
CA MET A 60 12.39 -8.25 8.04
C MET A 60 11.98 -6.98 8.78
N LYS A 61 11.71 -7.11 10.09
CA LYS A 61 11.48 -5.96 10.98
C LYS A 61 12.81 -5.24 11.25
N ASP A 62 12.76 -3.92 11.32
CA ASP A 62 13.95 -3.13 11.61
C ASP A 62 14.30 -3.22 13.10
N PHE A 63 15.36 -3.96 13.43
CA PHE A 63 15.83 -4.13 14.80
C PHE A 63 16.34 -2.82 15.42
N ASN A 64 16.73 -1.83 14.61
CA ASN A 64 17.10 -0.50 15.13
C ASN A 64 15.90 0.29 15.65
N ALA A 65 14.67 -0.12 15.33
CA ALA A 65 13.45 0.38 15.97
C ALA A 65 13.13 -0.33 17.30
N VAL A 66 13.79 -1.45 17.57
CA VAL A 66 13.65 -2.21 18.83
C VAL A 66 14.62 -1.70 19.88
N HIS A 67 15.81 -1.25 19.46
CA HIS A 67 16.70 -0.50 20.33
C HIS A 67 16.14 0.92 20.51
N ASN A 68 15.75 1.28 21.74
CA ASN A 68 15.23 2.61 22.14
C ASN A 68 16.27 3.73 21.97
N LEU A 69 16.79 3.91 20.76
CA LEU A 69 17.52 5.10 20.36
C LEU A 69 16.52 6.26 20.46
N ARG A 70 16.95 7.38 21.05
CA ARG A 70 16.11 8.52 21.49
C ARG A 70 15.20 9.15 20.41
N SER A 71 15.27 8.70 19.15
CA SER A 71 14.52 9.17 18.00
C SER A 71 13.61 8.12 17.34
N ASN A 72 13.59 6.85 17.77
CA ASN A 72 12.92 5.77 17.03
C ASN A 72 11.75 5.15 17.81
N SER A 73 10.56 5.75 17.73
CA SER A 73 9.33 5.24 18.35
C SER A 73 8.52 4.27 17.46
N ASP A 74 9.04 3.92 16.27
CA ASP A 74 8.31 3.20 15.23
C ASP A 74 8.72 1.73 15.14
N THR A 75 8.25 0.92 16.09
CA THR A 75 8.51 -0.54 16.18
C THR A 75 7.91 -1.37 15.04
N LEU A 76 7.10 -0.74 14.18
CA LEU A 76 6.40 -1.38 13.05
C LEU A 76 7.09 -1.11 11.70
N ARG A 77 8.29 -0.53 11.74
CA ARG A 77 9.09 -0.26 10.56
C ARG A 77 9.76 -1.54 10.04
N LEU A 78 9.79 -1.67 8.71
CA LEU A 78 10.51 -2.76 8.03
C LEU A 78 11.88 -2.29 7.56
N VAL A 79 12.83 -3.22 7.47
CA VAL A 79 14.13 -2.96 6.88
C VAL A 79 13.94 -2.55 5.42
N ASP A 80 14.50 -1.41 5.02
CA ASP A 80 14.52 -0.96 3.62
C ASP A 80 15.84 -1.43 2.99
N PRO A 81 15.82 -2.50 2.17
CA PRO A 81 17.03 -2.97 1.52
C PRO A 81 17.48 -1.95 0.48
N ARG A 82 18.76 -1.56 0.58
CA ARG A 82 19.42 -0.75 -0.44
C ARG A 82 19.72 -1.63 -1.65
N THR A 83 19.11 -1.31 -2.77
CA THR A 83 19.30 -1.96 -4.06
C THR A 83 20.04 -1.01 -5.00
N THR A 84 20.96 -1.55 -5.79
CA THR A 84 21.67 -0.80 -6.85
C THR A 84 20.94 -0.89 -8.20
N SER A 85 19.96 -1.79 -8.31
CA SER A 85 19.20 -2.06 -9.54
C SER A 85 17.96 -1.16 -9.63
N LYS A 86 17.95 -0.24 -10.62
CA LYS A 86 16.85 0.70 -10.90
C LYS A 86 15.57 0.07 -11.49
N SER A 87 15.49 -1.26 -11.63
CA SER A 87 14.46 -1.92 -12.46
C SER A 87 13.65 -2.99 -11.75
N CYS A 88 13.94 -4.28 -11.97
CA CYS A 88 13.16 -5.39 -11.46
C CYS A 88 13.42 -5.66 -9.97
N GLY A 89 14.66 -5.45 -9.51
CA GLY A 89 15.03 -5.60 -8.10
C GLY A 89 14.27 -4.63 -7.19
N ASP A 90 14.17 -3.37 -7.59
CA ASP A 90 13.42 -2.33 -6.84
C ASP A 90 11.93 -2.63 -6.69
N ARG A 91 11.35 -3.31 -7.69
CA ARG A 91 9.92 -3.66 -7.71
C ARG A 91 9.62 -5.01 -7.04
N ALA A 92 10.65 -5.75 -6.62
CA ALA A 92 10.47 -7.03 -5.92
C ALA A 92 9.75 -6.81 -4.58
N PHE A 93 8.94 -7.80 -4.17
CA PHE A 93 8.16 -7.72 -2.94
C PHE A 93 9.03 -7.41 -1.71
N MET A 94 10.19 -8.06 -1.60
CA MET A 94 11.15 -7.87 -0.51
C MET A 94 11.78 -6.46 -0.46
N VAL A 95 11.69 -5.67 -1.53
CA VAL A 95 12.28 -4.32 -1.63
C VAL A 95 11.19 -3.26 -1.65
N GLY A 96 10.32 -3.31 -2.67
CA GLY A 96 9.23 -2.37 -2.84
C GLY A 96 8.17 -2.47 -1.76
N GLY A 97 7.98 -3.66 -1.17
CA GLY A 97 7.03 -3.87 -0.09
C GLY A 97 7.38 -3.07 1.17
N PRO A 98 8.57 -3.27 1.77
CA PRO A 98 9.04 -2.47 2.90
C PRO A 98 9.00 -0.96 2.65
N ARG A 99 9.45 -0.49 1.47
CA ARG A 99 9.38 0.94 1.10
C ARG A 99 7.96 1.47 1.13
N LEU A 100 7.04 0.74 0.49
CA LEU A 100 5.63 1.12 0.44
C LEU A 100 5.00 1.12 1.84
N TRP A 101 5.27 0.09 2.65
CA TRP A 101 4.80 0.02 4.03
C TRP A 101 5.32 1.16 4.90
N ASN A 102 6.62 1.45 4.81
CA ASN A 102 7.26 2.50 5.61
C ASN A 102 6.81 3.92 5.22
N SER A 103 6.25 4.11 4.02
CA SER A 103 5.62 5.38 3.61
C SER A 103 4.25 5.63 4.26
N LEU A 104 3.67 4.64 4.95
CA LEU A 104 2.42 4.81 5.69
C LEU A 104 2.67 5.52 7.02
N PRO A 105 1.76 6.43 7.43
CA PRO A 105 1.80 7.01 8.76
C PRO A 105 1.66 5.93 9.83
N LEU A 106 2.33 6.14 10.97
CA LEU A 106 2.33 5.20 12.09
C LEU A 106 0.91 4.88 12.59
N SER A 107 0.00 5.86 12.55
CA SER A 107 -1.41 5.72 12.94
C SER A 107 -2.20 4.70 12.09
N LEU A 108 -1.78 4.45 10.85
CA LEU A 108 -2.35 3.40 9.99
C LEU A 108 -1.68 2.05 10.26
N ARG A 109 -0.36 2.04 10.43
CA ARG A 109 0.40 0.80 10.66
C ARG A 109 0.06 0.15 12.01
N SER A 110 -0.28 0.93 13.02
CA SER A 110 -0.63 0.45 14.37
C SER A 110 -2.04 -0.13 14.50
N VAL A 111 -2.86 -0.08 13.44
CA VAL A 111 -4.21 -0.65 13.47
C VAL A 111 -4.13 -2.17 13.50
N LYS A 112 -4.67 -2.80 14.55
CA LYS A 112 -4.66 -4.27 14.72
C LYS A 112 -5.82 -4.99 14.02
N ASP A 113 -6.91 -4.27 13.76
CA ASP A 113 -8.10 -4.86 13.15
C ASP A 113 -8.02 -4.75 11.62
N THR A 114 -8.13 -5.89 10.94
CA THR A 114 -8.00 -5.97 9.48
C THR A 114 -9.07 -5.18 8.74
N PHE A 115 -10.29 -5.10 9.26
CA PHE A 115 -11.38 -4.34 8.62
C PHE A 115 -11.15 -2.84 8.74
N LYS A 116 -10.79 -2.36 9.94
CA LYS A 116 -10.41 -0.96 10.19
C LYS A 116 -9.18 -0.57 9.36
N PHE A 117 -8.19 -1.44 9.26
CA PHE A 117 -7.01 -1.19 8.43
C PHE A 117 -7.39 -1.01 6.96
N LYS A 118 -8.18 -1.94 6.38
CA LYS A 118 -8.68 -1.83 5.00
C LYS A 118 -9.43 -0.52 4.75
N SER A 119 -10.35 -0.18 5.64
CA SER A 119 -11.17 1.03 5.51
C SER A 119 -10.29 2.29 5.52
N ARG A 120 -9.45 2.45 6.56
CA ARG A 120 -8.58 3.63 6.69
C ARG A 120 -7.53 3.72 5.60
N LEU A 121 -6.99 2.58 5.15
CA LEU A 121 -6.05 2.54 4.04
C LEU A 121 -6.69 3.01 2.72
N LYS A 122 -7.94 2.60 2.45
CA LYS A 122 -8.67 3.07 1.27
C LYS A 122 -8.84 4.60 1.32
N THR A 123 -9.26 5.13 2.46
CA THR A 123 -9.40 6.59 2.67
C THR A 123 -8.09 7.32 2.50
N TYR A 124 -7.00 6.83 3.09
CA TYR A 124 -5.67 7.42 2.96
C TYR A 124 -5.22 7.49 1.50
N LEU A 125 -5.33 6.39 0.76
CA LEU A 125 -4.95 6.37 -0.66
C LEU A 125 -5.87 7.22 -1.52
N PHE A 126 -7.14 7.38 -1.14
CA PHE A 126 -8.07 8.24 -1.87
C PHE A 126 -7.64 9.72 -1.79
N ASN A 127 -7.21 10.17 -0.61
CA ASN A 127 -6.81 11.56 -0.32
C ASN A 127 -5.38 11.93 -0.73
N LEU A 128 -4.59 10.97 -1.21
CA LEU A 128 -3.20 11.13 -1.63
C LEU A 128 -3.07 11.52 -3.10
#